data_AF-A0A428N2M3-F1
#
_entry.id   AF-A0A428N2M3-F1
#
_cell.length_a   1.000
_cell.length_b   1.000
_cell.length_c   1.000
_cell.angle_alpha   90.00
_cell.angle_beta   90.00
_cell.angle_gamma   90.00
#
_symmetry.space_group_name_H-M   'P 1'
#
loop_
_entity.id
_entity.type
_entity.pdbx_description
1 polymer ?
#
loop_
_entity_poly.entity_id
_entity_poly.type
_entity_poly.pdbx_seq_one_letter_code
_entity_poly.pdbx_strand_id
1 'polypeptide(L)' 'MSYNIYKGEITHPDHNLPLLIYYDANEETFCFSTVDFQKNRPSICEFQYPAKSIKDVRDFLKKIGVDAEKVKFKNQFLH' A
#
# COMPACT_ATOMS: atom_id res chain seq x y z
N MET A 1 6.87 18.41 3.54
CA MET A 1 5.60 18.10 4.22
C MET A 1 5.73 16.67 4.68
N SER A 2 5.76 16.45 5.99
CA SER A 2 5.95 15.11 6.55
C SER A 2 4.59 14.46 6.75
N TYR A 3 4.42 13.21 6.35
CA TYR A 3 3.17 12.47 6.52
C TYR A 3 3.45 11.01 6.92
N ASN A 4 2.58 10.48 7.78
CA ASN A 4 2.65 9.09 8.28
C ASN A 4 1.82 8.20 7.37
N ILE A 5 2.43 7.18 6.80
CA ILE A 5 1.73 6.18 5.98
C ILE A 5 1.98 4.78 6.50
N TYR A 6 1.01 3.91 6.32
CA TYR A 6 1.17 2.48 6.58
C TYR A 6 1.64 1.80 5.30
N LYS A 7 2.86 1.26 5.33
CA LYS A 7 3.44 0.48 4.24
C LYS A 7 3.27 -1.01 4.47
N GLY A 8 2.53 -1.69 3.61
CA GLY A 8 2.51 -3.14 3.48
C GLY A 8 3.41 -3.61 2.35
N GLU A 9 3.96 -4.81 2.46
CA GLU A 9 4.67 -5.48 1.37
C GLU A 9 4.15 -6.90 1.23
N ILE A 10 3.92 -7.33 0.00
CA ILE A 10 3.50 -8.69 -0.35
C ILE A 10 4.02 -9.10 -1.71
N THR A 11 4.38 -10.36 -1.86
CA THR A 11 4.76 -10.92 -3.15
C THR A 11 3.51 -11.42 -3.88
N HIS A 12 3.28 -10.95 -5.12
CA HIS A 12 2.17 -11.45 -5.93
C HIS A 12 2.36 -12.95 -6.22
N PRO A 13 1.36 -13.82 -5.97
CA PRO A 13 1.50 -15.27 -6.10
C PRO A 13 1.85 -15.71 -7.53
N ASP A 14 1.22 -15.13 -8.56
CA ASP A 14 1.43 -15.56 -9.95
C ASP A 14 2.65 -14.93 -10.64
N HIS A 15 3.15 -13.80 -10.14
CA HIS A 15 4.16 -13.00 -10.85
C HIS A 15 5.47 -12.87 -10.07
N ASN A 16 5.50 -13.32 -8.81
CA ASN A 16 6.66 -13.23 -7.90
C ASN A 16 7.24 -11.81 -7.79
N LEU A 17 6.40 -10.79 -8.01
CA LEU A 17 6.77 -9.37 -7.93
C LEU A 17 6.39 -8.81 -6.56
N PRO A 18 7.25 -7.97 -5.94
CA PRO A 18 6.90 -7.27 -4.71
C PRO A 18 5.84 -6.19 -5.01
N LEU A 19 4.69 -6.32 -4.38
CA LEU A 19 3.63 -5.32 -4.29
C LEU A 19 3.78 -4.60 -2.96
N LEU A 20 4.00 -3.29 -3.06
CA LEU A 20 4.11 -2.38 -1.95
C LEU A 20 2.80 -1.63 -1.84
N ILE A 21 2.14 -1.76 -0.69
CA ILE A 21 0.86 -1.14 -0.41
C ILE A 21 1.10 0.03 0.51
N TYR A 22 0.51 1.18 0.22
CA TYR A 22 0.65 2.38 1.00
C TYR A 22 -0.72 2.89 1.34
N TYR A 23 -1.01 2.98 2.64
CA TYR A 23 -2.27 3.46 3.16
C TYR A 23 -2.04 4.75 3.93
N ASP A 24 -2.75 5.81 3.53
CA ASP A 24 -2.77 7.10 4.22
C ASP A 24 -4.07 7.19 5.04
N ALA A 25 -3.91 7.25 6.36
CA ALA A 25 -5.03 7.35 7.28
C ALA A 25 -5.62 8.77 7.35
N ASN A 26 -4.88 9.81 6.92
CA ASN A 26 -5.37 11.20 6.93
C ASN A 26 -6.23 11.48 5.71
N GLU A 27 -5.85 10.95 4.54
CA GLU A 27 -6.62 11.11 3.31
C GLU A 27 -7.70 10.03 3.15
N GLU A 28 -7.71 9.00 4.01
CA GLU A 28 -8.59 7.81 3.88
C GLU A 28 -8.45 7.15 2.50
N THR A 29 -7.22 7.09 1.99
CA THR A 29 -6.89 6.51 0.68
C THR A 29 -5.75 5.51 0.81
N PHE A 30 -5.69 4.58 -0.15
CA PHE A 30 -4.55 3.70 -0.32
C PHE A 30 -4.16 3.58 -1.78
N CYS A 31 -2.94 3.15 -2.01
CA CYS A 31 -2.50 2.69 -3.32
C CYS A 31 -1.49 1.56 -3.19
N PHE A 32 -1.12 0.98 -4.31
CA PHE A 32 -0.10 -0.04 -4.38
C PHE A 32 0.81 0.22 -5.59
N SER A 33 2.07 -0.16 -5.44
CA SER A 33 3.10 -0.03 -6.48
C SER A 33 4.01 -1.24 -6.47
N THR A 34 4.65 -1.53 -7.59
CA THR A 34 5.64 -2.60 -7.72
C THR A 34 7.09 -2.13 -7.52
N VAL A 35 7.29 -0.81 -7.30
CA VAL A 35 8.61 -0.18 -7.11
C VAL A 35 8.69 0.56 -5.77
N ASP A 36 9.80 0.38 -5.06
CA ASP A 36 10.05 0.95 -3.73
C ASP A 36 10.29 2.47 -3.80
N PHE A 37 9.66 3.21 -2.89
CA PHE A 37 9.66 4.68 -2.84
C PHE A 37 11.02 5.34 -2.55
N GLN A 38 12.09 4.58 -2.31
CA GLN A 38 13.37 5.13 -1.84
C GLN A 38 14.13 6.03 -2.82
N LYS A 39 13.88 5.95 -4.14
CA LYS A 39 14.69 6.71 -5.13
C LYS A 39 13.96 7.82 -5.87
N ASN A 40 12.64 7.72 -6.00
CA ASN A 40 11.78 8.75 -6.55
C ASN A 40 10.50 8.66 -5.75
N ARG A 41 10.08 9.73 -5.06
CA ARG A 41 8.69 9.89 -4.63
C ARG A 41 7.86 9.70 -5.90
N PRO A 42 7.10 8.60 -6.08
CA PRO A 42 6.13 8.57 -7.16
C PRO A 42 5.15 9.70 -6.90
N SER A 43 4.41 10.11 -7.92
CA SER A 43 3.34 11.11 -7.85
C SER A 43 2.19 10.54 -7.01
N ILE A 44 2.48 10.31 -5.73
CA ILE A 44 1.78 9.71 -4.61
C ILE A 44 1.09 8.38 -4.90
N CYS A 45 0.19 8.32 -5.86
CA CYS A 45 -0.65 7.21 -6.19
C CYS A 45 -1.41 7.72 -7.42
N GLU A 46 -0.96 7.44 -8.66
CA GLU A 46 -1.73 7.87 -9.85
C GLU A 46 -3.18 7.35 -9.80
N PHE A 47 -3.39 6.25 -9.07
CA PHE A 47 -4.69 5.74 -8.65
C PHE A 47 -4.73 5.63 -7.13
N GLN A 48 -5.35 6.62 -6.48
CA GLN A 48 -5.77 6.51 -5.09
C GLN A 48 -7.12 5.81 -5.03
N TYR A 49 -7.19 4.76 -4.23
CA TYR A 49 -8.43 4.07 -3.93
C TYR A 49 -8.91 4.48 -2.55
N PRO A 50 -10.21 4.79 -2.37
CA PRO A 50 -10.75 5.13 -1.06
C PRO A 50 -10.69 3.91 -0.14
N ALA A 51 -10.10 4.09 1.04
CA ALA A 51 -10.10 3.11 2.12
C ALA A 51 -10.20 3.83 3.47
N LYS A 52 -11.28 3.58 4.19
CA LYS A 52 -11.49 4.17 5.52
C LYS A 52 -10.64 3.49 6.58
N SER A 53 -10.16 2.29 6.30
CA SER A 53 -9.39 1.48 7.24
C SER A 53 -8.45 0.52 6.55
N ILE A 54 -7.42 0.07 7.28
CA ILE A 54 -6.54 -1.04 6.85
C ILE A 54 -7.35 -2.31 6.53
N LYS A 55 -8.52 -2.48 7.17
CA LYS A 55 -9.42 -3.60 6.87
C LYS A 55 -9.95 -3.51 5.43
N ASP A 56 -10.36 -2.33 4.98
CA ASP A 56 -10.83 -2.11 3.61
C ASP A 56 -9.71 -2.38 2.59
N VAL A 57 -8.48 -1.98 2.93
CA VAL A 57 -7.29 -2.29 2.11
C VAL A 57 -7.10 -3.80 2.02
N ARG A 58 -7.20 -4.54 3.13
CA ARG A 58 -7.09 -6.00 3.13
C ARG A 58 -8.21 -6.68 2.35
N ASP A 59 -9.44 -6.19 2.46
CA ASP A 59 -10.58 -6.71 1.71
C ASP A 59 -10.42 -6.48 0.20
N PHE A 60 -9.87 -5.33 -0.19
CA PHE A 60 -9.50 -5.09 -1.59
C PHE A 60 -8.41 -6.04 -2.08
N LEU A 61 -7.35 -6.22 -1.28
CA LEU A 61 -6.27 -7.16 -1.61
C LEU A 61 -6.79 -8.59 -1.75
N LYS A 62 -7.70 -9.04 -0.87
CA LYS A 62 -8.37 -10.35 -1.00
C LYS A 62 -9.18 -10.45 -2.30
N LYS A 63 -9.88 -9.38 -2.71
CA LYS A 63 -10.66 -9.37 -3.97
C LYS A 63 -9.80 -9.50 -5.22
N ILE A 64 -8.58 -8.95 -5.22
CA ILE A 64 -7.65 -9.08 -6.35
C ILE A 64 -6.83 -10.38 -6.30
N GLY A 65 -7.13 -11.29 -5.37
CA GLY A 65 -6.42 -12.58 -5.24
C GLY A 65 -5.11 -12.49 -4.48
N VAL A 66 -4.84 -11.37 -3.80
CA VAL A 66 -3.64 -11.16 -2.99
C VAL A 66 -3.91 -11.58 -1.55
N ASP A 67 -2.99 -12.35 -0.98
CA ASP A 67 -3.10 -12.94 0.36
C ASP A 67 -2.84 -11.90 1.46
N ALA A 68 -3.85 -11.05 1.70
CA ALA A 68 -3.77 -9.86 2.55
C ALA A 68 -3.30 -10.13 4.00
N GLU A 69 -3.37 -11.38 4.47
CA GLU A 69 -2.94 -11.80 5.80
C GLU A 69 -1.42 -11.92 5.92
N LYS A 70 -0.72 -12.10 4.79
CA LYS A 70 0.74 -12.08 4.73
C LYS A 70 1.32 -10.66 4.67
N VAL A 71 0.48 -9.65 4.45
CA VAL A 71 0.92 -8.25 4.35
C VAL A 71 1.27 -7.73 5.75
N LYS A 72 2.56 -7.46 5.97
CA LYS A 72 3.04 -6.78 7.18
C LYS A 72 3.00 -5.27 6.98
N PHE A 73 1.95 -4.63 7.46
CA PHE A 73 1.87 -3.17 7.51
C PHE A 73 2.82 -2.62 8.58
N LYS A 74 3.76 -1.78 8.18
CA LYS A 74 4.66 -1.02 9.04
C LYS A 74 4.34 0.47 8.89
N ASN A 75 4.27 1.20 9.99
CA ASN A 75 4.17 2.65 9.93
C ASN A 75 5.50 3.23 9.44
N GLN A 76 5.46 4.07 8.41
CA GLN A 76 6.61 4.71 7.82
C GLN A 76 6.37 6.21 7.78
N PHE A 77 7.31 6.95 8.38
CA PHE A 77 7.33 8.40 8.32
C PHE A 77 8.04 8.84 7.04
N LEU A 78 7.32 9.54 6.17
CA LEU A 78 7.89 10.18 4.99
C LEU A 78 8.11 11.67 5.30
N HIS A 79 9.32 12.17 5.04
CA HIS A 79 9.70 13.57 5.26
C HIS A 79 9.78 14.32 3.92
#